data_AF-A0A830BDU8-F1
#
_entry.id   AF-A0A830BDU8-F1
#
_cell.length_a   1.000
_cell.length_b   1.000
_cell.length_c   1.000
_cell.angle_alpha   90.00
_cell.angle_beta   90.00
_cell.angle_gamma   90.00
#
_symmetry.space_group_name_H-M   'P 1'
#
loop_
_entity.id
_entity.type
_entity.pdbx_description
1 polymer ?
#
loop_
_entity_poly.entity_id
_entity_poly.type
_entity_poly.pdbx_seq_one_letter_code
_entity_poly.pdbx_strand_id
1 'polypeptide(L)'
;MLNAFTAPDSYLHWFKKDQLLLVAILGSVSTDILPIISVATTAAEAFSTLSNAFASTSRAHVMFLKTSLTNASLEGKSISDYMNCIKSFSDELGLIDGLVKSDDLILSIVNGLTPEYRDIVSAVRTRETPFRFEELRDRLIEHELYLKKIESKTASLVLWCA
;
A
#
# COMPACT_ATOMS: atom_id res chain seq x y z
N MET A 1 -4.16 -22.64 -61.35
CA MET A 1 -4.99 -22.45 -60.14
C MET A 1 -4.06 -22.36 -58.94
N LEU A 2 -4.02 -21.17 -58.34
CA LEU A 2 -3.58 -20.78 -56.99
C LEU A 2 -2.44 -21.56 -56.31
N ASN A 3 -1.27 -20.89 -56.23
CA ASN A 3 -0.17 -21.23 -55.35
C ASN A 3 -0.62 -21.06 -53.88
N ALA A 4 -0.68 -22.17 -53.13
CA ALA A 4 -0.82 -22.12 -51.69
C ALA A 4 0.51 -21.63 -51.10
N PHE A 5 0.56 -20.35 -50.75
CA PHE A 5 1.62 -19.80 -49.91
C PHE A 5 1.40 -20.35 -48.49
N THR A 6 1.91 -21.56 -48.23
CA THR A 6 1.89 -22.15 -46.90
C THR A 6 2.84 -21.36 -46.02
N ALA A 7 2.29 -20.65 -45.03
CA ALA A 7 3.11 -19.98 -44.02
C ALA A 7 4.09 -21.01 -43.40
N PRO A 8 5.36 -20.64 -43.18
CA PRO A 8 6.36 -21.56 -42.65
C PRO A 8 5.88 -22.16 -41.32
N ASP A 9 6.06 -23.47 -41.11
CA ASP A 9 5.54 -24.20 -39.93
C ASP A 9 5.86 -23.53 -38.58
N SER A 10 6.97 -22.79 -38.52
CA SER A 10 7.37 -21.99 -37.37
C SER A 10 6.40 -20.85 -37.03
N TYR A 11 5.81 -20.19 -38.04
CA TYR A 11 4.81 -19.14 -37.87
C TYR A 11 3.51 -19.68 -37.27
N LEU A 12 3.04 -20.84 -37.77
CA LEU A 12 1.81 -21.47 -37.27
C LEU A 12 1.96 -21.91 -35.81
N HIS A 13 3.12 -22.44 -35.45
CA HIS A 13 3.45 -22.81 -34.07
C HIS A 13 3.49 -21.61 -33.13
N TRP A 14 4.14 -20.52 -33.55
CA TRP A 14 4.15 -19.26 -32.80
C TRP A 14 2.73 -18.70 -32.61
N PHE A 15 1.93 -18.67 -33.68
CA PHE A 15 0.57 -18.14 -33.64
C PHE A 15 -0.32 -18.92 -32.66
N LYS A 16 -0.25 -20.26 -32.66
CA LYS A 16 -0.98 -21.08 -31.69
C LYS A 16 -0.60 -20.77 -30.24
N LYS A 17 0.68 -20.53 -29.97
CA LYS A 17 1.16 -20.16 -28.63
C LYS A 17 0.68 -18.78 -28.22
N ASP A 18 0.75 -17.81 -29.13
CA ASP A 18 0.26 -16.45 -28.89
C ASP A 18 -1.25 -16.45 -28.56
N GLN A 19 -2.06 -17.19 -29.32
CA GLN A 19 -3.50 -17.30 -29.05
C GLN A 19 -3.81 -17.99 -27.71
N LEU A 20 -3.04 -19.02 -27.34
CA LEU A 20 -3.19 -19.66 -26.03
C LEU A 20 -2.89 -18.69 -24.89
N LEU A 21 -1.82 -17.89 -25.02
CA LEU A 21 -1.47 -16.85 -24.06
C LEU A 21 -2.54 -15.76 -23.98
N LEU A 22 -3.10 -15.34 -25.11
CA LEU A 22 -4.17 -14.34 -25.16
C LEU A 22 -5.41 -14.81 -24.39
N VAL A 23 -5.86 -16.05 -24.62
CA VAL A 23 -7.00 -16.64 -23.89
C VAL A 23 -6.70 -16.77 -22.40
N ALA A 24 -5.47 -17.17 -22.04
CA ALA A 24 -5.06 -17.24 -20.64
C ALA A 24 -5.09 -15.87 -19.96
N ILE A 25 -4.61 -14.81 -20.63
CA ILE A 25 -4.64 -13.43 -20.13
C ILE A 25 -6.09 -13.00 -19.94
N LEU A 26 -6.95 -13.15 -20.95
CA LEU A 26 -8.37 -12.80 -20.89
C LEU A 26 -9.10 -13.57 -19.78
N GLY A 27 -8.77 -14.84 -19.56
CA GLY A 27 -9.35 -15.65 -18.49
C GLY A 27 -8.83 -15.32 -17.09
N SER A 28 -7.66 -14.67 -16.97
CA SER A 28 -7.03 -14.35 -15.68
C SER A 28 -7.44 -13.00 -15.10
N VAL A 29 -7.98 -12.09 -15.92
CA VAL A 29 -8.37 -10.75 -15.48
C VAL A 29 -9.78 -10.74 -14.90
N SER A 30 -10.06 -9.79 -14.01
CA SER A 30 -11.41 -9.57 -13.50
C SER A 30 -12.34 -9.02 -14.59
N THR A 31 -13.65 -9.21 -14.39
CA THR A 31 -14.68 -8.77 -15.34
C THR A 31 -14.66 -7.26 -15.60
N ASP A 32 -14.15 -6.48 -14.66
CA ASP A 32 -14.06 -5.02 -14.75
C ASP A 32 -12.91 -4.56 -15.64
N ILE A 33 -11.90 -5.42 -15.84
CA ILE A 33 -10.69 -5.13 -16.63
C ILE A 33 -10.81 -5.68 -18.06
N LEU A 34 -11.64 -6.70 -18.27
CA LEU A 34 -11.90 -7.30 -19.59
C LEU A 34 -12.18 -6.30 -20.72
N PRO A 35 -13.01 -5.25 -20.54
CA PRO A 35 -13.30 -4.28 -21.61
C PRO A 35 -12.06 -3.52 -22.09
N ILE A 36 -11.01 -3.44 -21.27
CA ILE A 36 -9.77 -2.71 -21.60
C ILE A 36 -8.92 -3.50 -22.60
N ILE A 37 -9.04 -4.84 -22.62
CA ILE A 37 -8.19 -5.74 -23.42
C ILE A 37 -8.95 -6.63 -24.40
N SER A 38 -10.26 -6.55 -24.44
CA SER A 38 -11.12 -7.38 -25.29
C SER A 38 -10.88 -7.17 -26.80
N VAL A 39 -10.29 -6.04 -27.19
CA VAL A 39 -9.98 -5.69 -28.60
C VAL A 39 -8.62 -6.23 -29.04
N ALA A 40 -7.78 -6.71 -28.11
CA ALA A 40 -6.44 -7.17 -28.44
C ALA A 40 -6.46 -8.44 -29.28
N THR A 41 -5.68 -8.46 -30.35
CA THR A 41 -5.59 -9.57 -31.32
C THR A 41 -4.43 -10.52 -31.03
N THR A 42 -3.44 -10.07 -30.27
CA THR A 42 -2.26 -10.83 -29.87
C THR A 42 -2.02 -10.73 -28.37
N ALA A 43 -1.34 -11.72 -27.78
CA ALA A 43 -1.00 -11.67 -26.35
C ALA A 43 -0.09 -10.47 -26.03
N ALA A 44 0.80 -10.10 -26.96
CA ALA A 44 1.67 -8.94 -26.84
C ALA A 44 0.88 -7.62 -26.76
N GLU A 45 -0.15 -7.46 -27.59
CA GLU A 45 -1.03 -6.29 -27.59
C GLU A 45 -1.87 -6.21 -26.32
N ALA A 46 -2.44 -7.34 -25.87
CA ALA A 46 -3.19 -7.42 -24.62
C ALA A 46 -2.31 -7.03 -23.42
N PHE A 47 -1.11 -7.59 -23.34
CA PHE A 47 -0.16 -7.29 -22.27
C PHE A 47 0.32 -5.84 -22.32
N SER A 48 0.59 -5.30 -23.51
CA SER A 48 1.00 -3.88 -23.67
C SER A 48 -0.12 -2.93 -23.26
N THR A 49 -1.37 -3.25 -23.58
CA THR A 49 -2.54 -2.45 -23.21
C THR A 49 -2.79 -2.48 -21.71
N LEU A 50 -2.72 -3.66 -21.08
CA LEU A 50 -2.73 -3.79 -19.62
C LEU A 50 -1.60 -2.98 -18.99
N SER A 51 -0.37 -3.18 -19.47
CA SER A 51 0.80 -2.47 -18.95
C SER A 51 0.61 -0.96 -19.07
N ASN A 52 0.06 -0.45 -20.17
CA ASN A 52 -0.15 1.00 -20.33
C ASN A 52 -1.29 1.54 -19.45
N ALA A 53 -2.41 0.83 -19.37
CA ALA A 53 -3.56 1.22 -18.55
C ALA A 53 -3.22 1.21 -17.05
N PHE A 54 -2.41 0.23 -16.62
CA PHE A 54 -2.05 0.05 -15.21
C PHE A 54 -0.68 0.60 -14.83
N ALA A 55 0.25 0.89 -15.74
CA ALA A 55 1.55 1.47 -15.37
C ALA A 55 1.43 2.94 -14.94
N SER A 56 0.60 3.74 -15.63
CA SER A 56 0.34 5.14 -15.23
C SER A 56 -0.43 5.19 -13.92
N THR A 57 -1.48 4.37 -13.81
CA THR A 57 -2.26 4.16 -12.59
C THR A 57 -1.36 3.65 -11.47
N SER A 58 -0.44 2.73 -11.73
CA SER A 58 0.50 2.21 -10.72
C SER A 58 1.43 3.32 -10.20
N ARG A 59 2.00 4.15 -11.08
CA ARG A 59 2.81 5.30 -10.60
C ARG A 59 1.98 6.30 -9.80
N ALA A 60 0.78 6.64 -10.28
CA ALA A 60 -0.12 7.53 -9.55
C ALA A 60 -0.57 6.93 -8.21
N HIS A 61 -0.80 5.62 -8.18
CA HIS A 61 -1.20 4.86 -7.00
C HIS A 61 -0.06 4.75 -5.99
N VAL A 62 1.16 4.45 -6.43
CA VAL A 62 2.37 4.51 -5.59
C VAL A 62 2.55 5.90 -5.00
N MET A 63 2.39 6.95 -5.80
CA MET A 63 2.47 8.33 -5.32
C MET A 63 1.37 8.64 -4.31
N PHE A 64 0.14 8.17 -4.55
CA PHE A 64 -0.98 8.28 -3.62
C PHE A 64 -0.69 7.58 -2.30
N LEU A 65 -0.17 6.33 -2.32
CA LEU A 65 0.18 5.56 -1.13
C LEU A 65 1.31 6.25 -0.34
N LYS A 66 2.38 6.71 -1.01
CA LYS A 66 3.47 7.47 -0.37
C LYS A 66 2.99 8.77 0.26
N THR A 67 2.11 9.49 -0.43
CA THR A 67 1.52 10.74 0.08
C THR A 67 0.59 10.46 1.26
N SER A 68 -0.22 9.42 1.18
CA SER A 68 -1.13 8.99 2.25
C SER A 68 -0.37 8.51 3.49
N LEU A 69 0.74 7.78 3.32
CA LEU A 69 1.62 7.37 4.41
C LEU A 69 2.27 8.58 5.10
N THR A 70 2.72 9.57 4.33
CA THR A 70 3.38 10.78 4.88
C THR A 70 2.37 11.70 5.58
N ASN A 71 1.14 11.78 5.07
CA ASN A 71 0.07 12.61 5.62
C ASN A 71 -0.78 11.86 6.65
N ALA A 72 -0.47 10.61 6.97
CA ALA A 72 -1.22 9.84 7.94
C ALA A 72 -1.08 10.49 9.33
N SER A 73 -2.20 10.97 9.87
CA SER A 73 -2.30 11.56 11.20
C SER A 73 -3.15 10.69 12.13
N LEU A 74 -2.77 10.70 13.41
CA LEU A 74 -3.51 10.10 14.51
C LEU A 74 -4.80 10.87 14.85
N GLU A 75 -4.91 12.14 14.48
CA GLU A 75 -6.02 13.01 14.88
C GLU A 75 -7.40 12.35 14.68
N GLY A 76 -8.16 12.27 15.78
CA GLY A 76 -9.51 11.71 15.80
C GLY A 76 -9.60 10.17 15.68
N LYS A 77 -8.47 9.45 15.74
CA LYS A 77 -8.40 7.98 15.63
C LYS A 77 -7.78 7.36 16.89
N SER A 78 -8.05 6.07 17.11
CA SER A 78 -7.28 5.30 18.10
C SER A 78 -5.88 4.99 17.57
N ILE A 79 -4.93 4.74 18.48
CA ILE A 79 -3.58 4.28 18.10
C ILE A 79 -3.66 2.99 17.26
N SER A 80 -4.56 2.07 17.59
CA SER A 80 -4.74 0.82 16.86
C SER A 80 -5.16 1.07 15.41
N ASP A 81 -6.15 1.94 15.19
CA ASP A 81 -6.65 2.25 13.83
C ASP A 81 -5.58 2.98 13.02
N TYR A 82 -4.86 3.91 13.66
CA TYR A 82 -3.76 4.63 13.05
C TYR A 82 -2.64 3.69 12.60
N MET A 83 -2.19 2.80 13.48
CA MET A 83 -1.11 1.84 13.19
C MET A 83 -1.52 0.83 12.12
N ASN A 84 -2.78 0.37 12.12
CA ASN A 84 -3.31 -0.51 11.08
C ASN A 84 -3.34 0.18 9.71
N CYS A 85 -3.73 1.45 9.65
CA CYS A 85 -3.75 2.23 8.42
C CYS A 85 -2.34 2.42 7.83
N ILE A 86 -1.35 2.72 8.69
CA ILE A 86 0.05 2.80 8.26
C ILE A 86 0.56 1.45 7.75
N LYS A 87 0.24 0.36 8.45
CA LYS A 87 0.63 -1.00 8.05
C LYS A 87 0.04 -1.36 6.68
N SER A 88 -1.23 -1.05 6.43
CA SER A 88 -1.84 -1.32 5.13
C SER A 88 -1.15 -0.58 3.99
N PHE A 89 -0.78 0.69 4.17
CA PHE A 89 -0.05 1.44 3.13
C PHE A 89 1.36 0.88 2.91
N SER A 90 2.05 0.50 4.00
CA SER A 90 3.39 -0.08 3.92
C SER A 90 3.38 -1.44 3.22
N ASP A 91 2.42 -2.31 3.55
CA ASP A 91 2.29 -3.63 2.96
C ASP A 91 1.95 -3.51 1.46
N GLU A 92 1.04 -2.61 1.09
CA GLU A 92 0.68 -2.36 -0.30
C GLU A 92 1.83 -1.76 -1.12
N LEU A 93 2.59 -0.82 -0.55
CA LEU A 93 3.82 -0.32 -1.18
C LEU A 93 4.86 -1.42 -1.37
N GLY A 94 4.99 -2.32 -0.39
CA GLY A 94 5.88 -3.47 -0.45
C GLY A 94 5.56 -4.44 -1.59
N LEU A 95 4.29 -4.51 -2.01
CA LEU A 95 3.87 -5.31 -3.16
C LEU A 95 4.17 -4.66 -4.51
N ILE A 96 4.24 -3.32 -4.58
CA ILE A 96 4.27 -2.57 -5.86
C ILE A 96 5.65 -1.96 -6.17
N ASP A 97 6.23 -1.19 -5.25
CA ASP A 97 7.36 -0.28 -5.51
C ASP A 97 8.60 -0.59 -4.66
N GLY A 98 8.57 -1.73 -3.94
CA GLY A 98 9.64 -2.19 -3.06
C GLY A 98 9.42 -1.84 -1.59
N LEU A 99 10.16 -2.53 -0.73
CA LEU A 99 10.00 -2.50 0.73
C LEU A 99 10.18 -1.06 1.27
N VAL A 100 9.22 -0.57 2.06
CA VAL A 100 9.41 0.64 2.87
C VAL A 100 10.49 0.33 3.91
N LYS A 101 11.54 1.17 4.00
CA LYS A 101 12.56 0.98 5.03
C LYS A 101 11.94 1.13 6.41
N SER A 102 12.38 0.30 7.34
CA SER A 102 11.88 0.35 8.73
C SER A 102 12.04 1.75 9.32
N ASP A 103 13.17 2.41 9.09
CA ASP A 103 13.44 3.75 9.63
C ASP A 103 12.50 4.81 9.05
N ASP A 104 12.24 4.75 7.75
CA ASP A 104 11.32 5.67 7.08
C ASP A 104 9.88 5.46 7.59
N LEU A 105 9.49 4.21 7.81
CA LEU A 105 8.18 3.87 8.37
C LEU A 105 8.01 4.38 9.80
N ILE A 106 9.03 4.20 10.65
CA ILE A 106 9.04 4.71 12.02
C ILE A 106 8.97 6.24 12.03
N LEU A 107 9.70 6.90 11.12
CA LEU A 107 9.65 8.36 10.99
C LEU A 107 8.25 8.84 10.57
N SER A 108 7.60 8.18 9.61
CA SER A 108 6.21 8.48 9.21
C SER A 108 5.23 8.34 10.38
N ILE A 109 5.37 7.29 11.20
CA ILE A 109 4.53 7.10 12.40
C ILE A 109 4.72 8.27 13.36
N VAL A 110 5.97 8.59 13.72
CA VAL A 110 6.29 9.62 14.69
C VAL A 110 5.83 11.02 14.25
N ASN A 111 5.86 11.30 12.94
CA ASN A 111 5.42 12.58 12.38
C ASN A 111 3.90 12.77 12.41
N GLY A 112 3.12 11.69 12.42
CA GLY A 112 1.66 11.74 12.48
C GLY A 112 1.08 11.68 13.89
N LEU A 113 1.91 11.59 14.93
CA LEU A 113 1.47 11.58 16.33
C LEU A 113 1.06 12.99 16.78
N THR A 114 0.06 13.05 17.65
CA THR A 114 -0.41 14.30 18.26
C THR A 114 0.53 14.75 19.40
N PRO A 115 0.46 16.03 19.83
CA PRO A 115 1.38 16.58 20.84
C PRO A 115 1.43 15.83 22.18
N GLU A 116 0.38 15.10 22.55
CA GLU A 116 0.30 14.31 23.78
C GLU A 116 1.29 13.12 23.80
N TYR A 117 1.86 12.78 22.65
CA TYR A 117 2.85 11.72 22.49
C TYR A 117 4.29 12.24 22.37
N ARG A 118 4.53 13.54 22.64
CA ARG A 118 5.86 14.18 22.51
C ARG A 118 6.98 13.44 23.25
N ASP A 119 6.68 12.84 24.41
CA ASP A 119 7.67 12.10 25.19
C ASP A 119 8.15 10.84 24.45
N ILE A 120 7.23 10.12 23.80
CA ILE A 120 7.56 8.97 22.95
C ILE A 120 8.34 9.43 21.72
N VAL A 121 7.91 10.51 21.07
CA VAL A 121 8.60 11.09 19.92
C VAL A 121 10.07 11.40 20.27
N SER A 122 10.31 11.97 21.45
CA SER A 122 11.67 12.25 21.96
C SER A 122 12.48 10.98 22.22
N ALA A 123 11.87 9.98 22.86
CA ALA A 123 12.51 8.70 23.14
C ALA A 123 12.88 7.94 21.86
N VAL A 124 12.05 8.00 20.82
CA VAL A 124 12.34 7.39 19.52
C VAL A 124 13.52 8.08 18.84
N ARG A 125 13.60 9.42 18.89
CA ARG A 125 14.67 10.20 18.24
C ARG A 125 16.04 10.08 18.91
N THR A 126 16.07 9.80 20.22
CA THR A 126 17.32 9.70 20.99
C THR A 126 17.89 8.28 21.03
N ARG A 127 17.12 7.28 20.63
CA ARG A 127 17.54 5.88 20.64
C ARG A 127 18.48 5.57 19.46
N GLU A 128 19.59 4.89 19.73
CA GLU A 128 20.57 4.49 18.70
C GLU A 128 20.05 3.39 17.76
N THR A 129 19.26 2.45 18.30
CA THR A 129 18.65 1.37 17.52
C THR A 129 17.20 1.72 17.15
N PRO A 130 16.80 1.64 15.88
CA PRO A 130 15.42 1.93 15.49
C PRO A 130 14.46 0.94 16.14
N PHE A 131 13.27 1.42 16.50
CA PHE A 131 12.19 0.57 16.98
C PHE A 131 11.71 -0.36 15.87
N ARG A 132 11.35 -1.59 16.23
CA ARG A 132 10.53 -2.43 15.34
C ARG A 132 9.10 -1.91 15.34
N PHE A 133 8.39 -2.06 14.22
CA PHE A 133 7.00 -1.61 14.08
C PHE A 133 6.10 -2.10 15.23
N GLU A 134 6.17 -3.40 15.56
CA GLU A 134 5.37 -4.01 16.62
C GLU A 134 5.75 -3.47 18.01
N GLU A 135 7.05 -3.23 18.26
CA GLU A 135 7.54 -2.65 19.52
C GLU A 135 7.04 -1.22 19.72
N LEU A 136 7.08 -0.40 18.67
CA LEU A 136 6.55 0.97 18.72
C LEU A 136 5.04 0.97 18.92
N ARG A 137 4.31 0.07 18.24
CA ARG A 137 2.86 -0.08 18.42
C ARG A 137 2.51 -0.33 19.87
N ASP A 138 3.16 -1.31 20.50
CA ASP A 138 2.83 -1.72 21.86
C ASP A 138 3.11 -0.57 22.86
N ARG A 139 4.21 0.19 22.65
CA ARG A 139 4.52 1.40 23.43
C ARG A 139 3.49 2.51 23.27
N LEU A 140 3.02 2.74 22.04
CA LEU A 140 1.99 3.75 21.78
C LEU A 140 0.66 3.37 22.43
N ILE A 141 0.27 2.10 22.39
CA ILE A 141 -0.95 1.60 23.03
C ILE A 141 -0.87 1.76 24.56
N GLU A 142 0.27 1.40 25.16
CA GLU A 142 0.50 1.58 26.60
C GLU A 142 0.34 3.05 27.02
N HIS A 143 0.87 3.97 26.21
CA HIS A 143 0.77 5.40 26.46
C HIS A 143 -0.64 5.96 26.24
N GLU A 144 -1.37 5.48 25.23
CA GLU A 144 -2.78 5.85 25.04
C GLU A 144 -3.62 5.50 26.28
N LEU A 145 -3.41 4.32 26.86
CA LEU A 145 -4.07 3.91 28.10
C LEU A 145 -3.67 4.78 29.29
N TYR A 146 -2.40 5.18 29.37
CA TYR A 146 -1.91 6.10 30.39
C TYR A 146 -2.56 7.49 30.28
N LEU A 147 -2.66 8.05 29.07
CA LEU A 147 -3.32 9.34 28.82
C LEU A 147 -4.81 9.30 29.21
N LYS A 148 -5.54 8.25 28.81
CA LYS A 148 -6.95 8.04 29.20
C LYS A 148 -7.12 8.00 30.73
N LYS A 149 -6.16 7.40 31.45
CA LYS A 149 -6.18 7.35 32.92
C LYS A 149 -5.92 8.71 33.56
N ILE A 150 -5.03 9.52 32.99
CA ILE A 150 -4.82 10.89 33.46
C ILE A 150 -6.08 11.72 33.25
N GLU A 151 -6.66 11.67 32.06
CA GLU A 151 -7.85 12.43 31.69
C GLU A 151 -9.05 12.12 32.61
N SER A 152 -9.27 10.84 32.93
CA SER A 152 -10.31 10.44 33.89
C SER A 152 -10.06 11.01 35.30
N LYS A 153 -8.81 11.05 35.75
CA LYS A 153 -8.44 11.62 37.05
C LYS A 153 -8.60 13.14 37.07
N THR A 154 -8.14 13.84 36.04
CA THR A 154 -8.29 15.30 35.97
C THR A 154 -9.75 15.71 35.86
N ALA A 155 -10.57 15.01 35.06
CA ALA A 155 -12.01 15.25 35.00
C ALA A 155 -12.67 15.08 36.38
N SER A 156 -12.29 14.04 37.13
CA SER A 156 -12.78 13.82 38.49
C SER A 156 -12.39 14.96 39.45
N LEU A 157 -11.16 15.48 39.35
CA LEU A 157 -10.70 16.58 40.20
C LEU A 157 -11.40 17.90 39.87
N VAL A 158 -11.64 18.19 38.60
CA VAL A 158 -12.35 19.40 38.17
C VAL A 158 -13.80 19.40 38.67
N LEU A 159 -14.47 18.24 38.66
CA LEU A 159 -15.82 18.09 39.21
C LEU A 159 -15.88 18.28 40.74
N TRP A 160 -14.78 18.09 41.45
CA TRP A 160 -14.72 18.32 42.90
C TRP A 160 -14.40 19.76 43.28
N CYS A 161 -13.95 20.58 42.33
CA CYS A 161 -13.61 21.99 42.55
C CYS A 161 -14.67 22.97 42.03
N ALA A 162 -15.70 22.49 41.33
CA ALA A 162 -16.85 23.27 40.86
C ALA A 162 -18.07 23.08 41.78
#